data_AF-A0A2U0RXI5-F1
#
_entry.id   AF-A0A2U0RXI5-F1
#
_cell.length_a   1.000
_cell.length_b   1.000
_cell.length_c   1.000
_cell.angle_alpha   90.00
_cell.angle_beta   90.00
_cell.angle_gamma   90.00
#
_symmetry.space_group_name_H-M   'P 1'
#
loop_
_entity.id
_entity.type
_entity.pdbx_description
1 polymer ?
#
loop_
_entity_poly.entity_id
_entity_poly.type
_entity_poly.pdbx_seq_one_letter_code
_entity_poly.pdbx_strand_id
1 'polypeptide(L)'
;MITKRGLTIWASASITLLYVLASFAMTVMLVNEGPGAIVNPYVLGSLAGPLEVEIYLWLSIVFSVVFMALTCIIVFRKQPPDPELIKMLLKVGGNLAALRKTQESSVAEIADQIQYGRKVNQKFFSTVTSEINEDKQEILQVLENQEKATKKASSDTISTIETKTTEAAEKVFANLKKQETAILGIKNLNEETATGLKNQKAELEEIRLKIERIEENIAPSHPKLKSVDNPEDIKGIGPALGKELRSMGVTSVGELIIADPELIGEKTRVSKEMAENLQASAQLMMVSGVSSSDAELLMDAGVKSRKDLTSQDMIVLSRKLRELAKIYAEQGKISKAEIPTIEKVSYWIRNAR
;
A
#
# COMPACT_ATOMS: atom_id res chain seq x y z
N MET A 1 22.05 -16.51 -28.76
CA MET A 1 20.56 -16.39 -28.77
C MET A 1 19.96 -15.90 -27.44
N ILE A 2 20.60 -16.15 -26.29
CA ILE A 2 20.10 -15.76 -24.97
C ILE A 2 20.05 -14.23 -24.79
N THR A 3 21.02 -13.50 -25.32
CA THR A 3 21.13 -12.02 -25.23
C THR A 3 19.99 -11.26 -25.90
N LYS A 4 19.54 -11.69 -27.09
CA LYS A 4 18.40 -11.04 -27.78
C LYS A 4 17.09 -11.16 -27.00
N ARG A 5 16.91 -12.25 -26.23
CA ARG A 5 15.68 -12.50 -25.46
C ARG A 5 15.64 -11.69 -24.17
N GLY A 6 16.76 -11.65 -23.44
CA GLY A 6 16.87 -10.80 -22.26
C GLY A 6 16.56 -9.34 -22.59
N LEU A 7 17.06 -8.86 -23.73
CA LEU A 7 16.79 -7.50 -24.20
C LEU A 7 15.29 -7.26 -24.50
N THR A 8 14.60 -8.19 -25.17
CA THR A 8 13.16 -8.04 -25.46
C THR A 8 12.32 -8.05 -24.19
N ILE A 9 12.61 -8.94 -23.25
CA ILE A 9 11.89 -9.02 -21.97
C ILE A 9 12.12 -7.75 -21.15
N TRP A 10 13.38 -7.30 -21.08
CA TRP A 10 13.73 -6.09 -20.35
C TRP A 10 13.07 -4.85 -20.96
N ALA A 11 13.12 -4.69 -22.29
CA ALA A 11 12.44 -3.60 -22.98
C ALA A 11 10.92 -3.61 -22.73
N SER A 12 10.27 -4.77 -22.80
CA SER A 12 8.84 -4.91 -22.52
C SER A 12 8.50 -4.54 -21.08
N ALA A 13 9.27 -5.04 -20.11
CA ALA A 13 9.07 -4.75 -18.69
C ALA A 13 9.30 -3.26 -18.36
N SER A 14 10.32 -2.63 -18.96
CA SER A 14 10.58 -1.20 -18.82
C SER A 14 9.43 -0.35 -19.37
N ILE A 15 8.86 -0.74 -20.51
CA ILE A 15 7.68 -0.06 -21.08
C ILE A 15 6.48 -0.21 -20.13
N THR A 16 6.21 -1.41 -19.61
CA THR A 16 5.14 -1.61 -18.60
C THR A 16 5.34 -0.71 -17.38
N LEU A 17 6.56 -0.64 -16.85
CA LEU A 17 6.88 0.19 -15.69
C LEU A 17 6.63 1.69 -15.97
N LEU A 18 6.97 2.18 -17.17
CA LEU A 18 6.71 3.56 -17.56
C LEU A 18 5.21 3.88 -17.56
N TYR A 19 4.35 2.98 -18.05
CA TYR A 19 2.90 3.17 -18.00
C TYR A 19 2.33 3.12 -16.58
N VAL A 20 2.92 2.32 -15.69
CA VAL A 20 2.53 2.32 -14.27
C VAL A 20 2.90 3.66 -13.62
N LEU A 21 4.12 4.15 -13.83
CA LEU A 21 4.55 5.45 -13.30
C LEU A 21 3.73 6.61 -13.88
N ALA A 22 3.41 6.57 -15.17
CA ALA A 22 2.53 7.55 -15.82
C ALA A 22 1.13 7.53 -15.19
N SER A 23 0.57 6.35 -14.90
CA SER A 23 -0.72 6.24 -14.22
C SER A 23 -0.69 6.85 -12.81
N PHE A 24 0.40 6.63 -12.06
CA PHE A 24 0.56 7.20 -10.73
C PHE A 24 0.68 8.72 -10.76
N ALA A 25 1.48 9.26 -11.68
CA ALA A 25 1.62 10.70 -11.88
C ALA A 25 0.27 11.36 -12.20
N MET A 26 -0.56 10.72 -13.03
CA MET A 26 -1.88 11.23 -13.37
C MET A 26 -2.87 11.15 -12.22
N THR A 27 -2.81 10.11 -11.39
CA THR A 27 -3.60 10.07 -10.15
C THR A 27 -3.24 11.24 -9.23
N VAL A 28 -1.94 11.55 -9.10
CA VAL A 28 -1.48 12.71 -8.30
C VAL A 28 -1.99 14.02 -8.91
N MET A 29 -1.89 14.21 -10.22
CA MET A 29 -2.42 15.41 -10.89
C MET A 29 -3.95 15.51 -10.77
N LEU A 30 -4.68 14.40 -10.92
CA LEU A 30 -6.14 14.37 -10.77
C LEU A 30 -6.57 14.78 -9.36
N VAL A 31 -5.82 14.36 -8.33
CA VAL A 31 -6.08 14.74 -6.93
C VAL A 31 -5.75 16.21 -6.67
N ASN A 32 -4.68 16.74 -7.27
CA ASN A 32 -4.22 18.09 -7.00
C ASN A 32 -4.93 19.17 -7.82
N GLU A 33 -5.20 18.92 -9.09
CA GLU A 33 -5.74 19.89 -10.05
C GLU A 33 -7.22 19.67 -10.38
N GLY A 34 -7.76 18.48 -10.03
CA GLY A 34 -9.15 18.12 -10.26
C GLY A 34 -9.43 17.54 -11.65
N PRO A 35 -10.66 17.04 -11.87
CA PRO A 35 -11.10 16.54 -13.16
C PRO A 35 -11.14 17.68 -14.19
N GLY A 36 -10.69 17.41 -15.42
CA GLY A 36 -10.64 18.38 -16.52
C GLY A 36 -9.32 19.15 -16.68
N ALA A 37 -8.32 18.91 -15.83
CA ALA A 37 -6.98 19.41 -16.08
C ALA A 37 -6.43 18.85 -17.42
N ILE A 38 -5.77 19.71 -18.19
CA ILE A 38 -5.18 19.37 -19.49
C ILE A 38 -3.69 19.14 -19.26
N VAL A 39 -3.21 17.93 -19.54
CA VAL A 39 -1.80 17.58 -19.43
C VAL A 39 -1.25 17.31 -20.81
N ASN A 40 -0.01 17.75 -21.02
CA ASN A 40 0.75 17.42 -22.21
C ASN A 40 1.63 16.20 -21.90
N PRO A 41 1.24 14.98 -22.32
CA PRO A 41 1.87 13.77 -21.82
C PRO A 41 3.31 13.63 -22.31
N TYR A 42 4.25 13.35 -21.41
CA TYR A 42 5.68 13.27 -21.76
C TYR A 42 6.01 12.23 -22.83
N VAL A 43 5.29 11.11 -22.88
CA VAL A 43 5.57 9.99 -23.80
C VAL A 43 4.71 10.04 -25.07
N LEU A 44 3.50 10.60 -24.99
CA LEU A 44 2.50 10.62 -26.07
C LEU A 44 2.24 12.03 -26.62
N GLY A 45 2.79 13.07 -26.01
CA GLY A 45 2.42 14.47 -26.28
C GLY A 45 2.82 14.93 -27.68
N SER A 46 3.84 14.32 -28.28
CA SER A 46 4.21 14.58 -29.68
C SER A 46 3.25 13.97 -30.70
N LEU A 47 2.45 12.97 -30.32
CA LEU A 47 1.56 12.22 -31.22
C LEU A 47 0.08 12.54 -30.99
N ALA A 48 -0.35 12.67 -29.73
CA ALA A 48 -1.77 12.79 -29.37
C ALA A 48 -2.19 14.23 -29.03
N GLY A 49 -1.23 15.15 -28.89
CA GLY A 49 -1.51 16.51 -28.43
C GLY A 49 -1.95 16.57 -26.96
N PRO A 50 -2.47 17.73 -26.51
CA PRO A 50 -2.98 17.90 -25.15
C PRO A 50 -4.19 17.00 -24.90
N LEU A 51 -4.17 16.27 -23.79
CA LEU A 51 -5.25 15.37 -23.38
C LEU A 51 -5.74 15.73 -21.98
N GLU A 52 -7.01 15.46 -21.72
CA GLU A 52 -7.54 15.53 -20.36
C GLU A 52 -6.89 14.44 -19.48
N VAL A 53 -6.59 14.80 -18.23
CA VAL A 53 -5.94 13.90 -17.25
C VAL A 53 -6.67 12.56 -17.12
N GLU A 54 -8.00 12.57 -17.13
CA GLU A 54 -8.81 11.35 -17.02
C GLU A 54 -8.62 10.40 -18.20
N ILE A 55 -8.67 10.93 -19.43
CA ILE A 55 -8.48 10.15 -20.64
C ILE A 55 -7.06 9.56 -20.65
N TYR A 56 -6.07 10.36 -20.28
CA TYR A 56 -4.69 9.90 -20.24
C TYR A 56 -4.43 8.87 -19.13
N LEU A 57 -5.08 9.00 -17.96
CA LEU A 57 -5.05 8.00 -16.89
C LEU A 57 -5.61 6.65 -17.36
N TRP A 58 -6.81 6.64 -17.96
CA TRP A 58 -7.42 5.42 -18.47
C TRP A 58 -6.59 4.76 -19.58
N LEU A 59 -6.07 5.55 -20.51
CA LEU A 59 -5.16 5.06 -21.54
C LEU A 59 -3.93 4.40 -20.92
N SER A 60 -3.30 5.04 -19.93
CA SER A 60 -2.12 4.51 -19.24
C SER A 60 -2.40 3.17 -18.55
N ILE A 61 -3.56 3.05 -17.88
CA ILE A 61 -3.99 1.80 -17.26
C ILE A 61 -4.18 0.70 -18.30
N VAL A 62 -4.90 0.98 -19.39
CA VAL A 62 -5.14 0.00 -20.47
C VAL A 62 -3.82 -0.47 -21.09
N PHE A 63 -2.91 0.45 -21.43
CA PHE A 63 -1.61 0.09 -21.97
C PHE A 63 -0.77 -0.72 -20.98
N SER A 64 -0.78 -0.39 -19.69
CA SER A 64 -0.05 -1.15 -18.68
C SER A 64 -0.49 -2.63 -18.65
N VAL A 65 -1.79 -2.90 -18.71
CA VAL A 65 -2.35 -4.25 -18.73
C VAL A 65 -1.98 -4.99 -20.01
N VAL A 66 -2.07 -4.33 -21.17
CA VAL A 66 -1.71 -4.93 -22.47
C VAL A 66 -0.22 -5.30 -22.51
N PHE A 67 0.67 -4.41 -22.10
CA PHE A 67 2.11 -4.68 -22.08
C PHE A 67 2.49 -5.71 -21.02
N MET A 68 1.81 -5.74 -19.87
CA MET A 68 2.00 -6.79 -18.88
C MET A 68 1.61 -8.15 -19.44
N ALA A 69 0.44 -8.26 -20.09
CA ALA A 69 -0.01 -9.50 -20.73
C ALA A 69 0.95 -9.96 -21.83
N LEU A 70 1.44 -9.04 -22.68
CA LEU A 70 2.47 -9.32 -23.68
C LEU A 70 3.76 -9.84 -23.04
N THR A 71 4.21 -9.20 -21.95
CA THR A 71 5.41 -9.63 -21.21
C THR A 71 5.22 -11.04 -20.66
N CYS A 72 4.08 -11.34 -20.04
CA CYS A 72 3.75 -12.69 -19.58
C CYS A 72 3.78 -13.69 -20.74
N ILE A 73 3.14 -13.39 -21.88
CA ILE A 73 3.15 -14.27 -23.06
C ILE A 73 4.58 -14.52 -23.55
N ILE A 74 5.44 -13.50 -23.61
CA ILE A 74 6.84 -13.63 -24.04
C ILE A 74 7.64 -14.52 -23.08
N VAL A 75 7.44 -14.34 -21.77
CA VAL A 75 8.09 -15.13 -20.72
C VAL A 75 7.63 -16.59 -20.78
N PHE A 76 6.33 -16.83 -20.88
CA PHE A 76 5.74 -18.17 -20.82
C PHE A 76 5.82 -18.95 -22.14
N ARG A 77 5.87 -18.30 -23.31
CA ARG A 77 5.90 -19.02 -24.60
C ARG A 77 7.16 -19.85 -24.84
N LYS A 78 8.23 -19.70 -24.05
CA LYS A 78 9.52 -20.35 -24.34
C LYS A 78 10.23 -20.99 -23.15
N GLN A 79 9.62 -21.06 -21.98
CA GLN A 79 10.05 -22.06 -21.00
C GLN A 79 9.68 -23.44 -21.57
N PRO A 80 10.63 -24.40 -21.66
CA PRO A 80 10.24 -25.77 -21.96
C PRO A 80 9.20 -26.16 -20.90
N PRO A 81 7.96 -26.52 -21.31
CA PRO A 81 6.95 -26.84 -20.34
C PRO A 81 7.49 -27.96 -19.46
N ASP A 82 7.40 -27.74 -18.15
CA ASP A 82 7.86 -28.72 -17.17
C ASP A 82 7.30 -30.10 -17.57
N PRO A 83 8.14 -31.13 -17.73
CA PRO A 83 7.66 -32.46 -18.10
C PRO A 83 6.51 -32.95 -17.21
N GLU A 84 6.43 -32.50 -15.95
CA GLU A 84 5.28 -32.78 -15.07
C GLU A 84 3.99 -32.06 -15.51
N LEU A 85 4.08 -30.80 -15.93
CA LEU A 85 2.93 -30.05 -16.47
C LEU A 85 2.45 -30.65 -17.80
N ILE A 86 3.35 -31.12 -18.66
CA ILE A 86 2.98 -31.82 -19.91
C ILE A 86 2.24 -33.11 -19.57
N LYS A 87 2.71 -33.87 -18.57
CA LYS A 87 2.05 -35.11 -18.12
C LYS A 87 0.66 -34.84 -17.55
N MET A 88 0.48 -33.75 -16.78
CA MET A 88 -0.83 -33.33 -16.30
C MET A 88 -1.74 -32.88 -17.44
N LEU A 89 -1.25 -32.07 -18.39
CA LEU A 89 -2.02 -31.62 -19.55
C LEU A 89 -2.41 -32.77 -20.49
N LEU A 90 -1.53 -33.75 -20.71
CA LEU A 90 -1.86 -34.96 -21.46
C LEU A 90 -2.89 -35.82 -20.74
N LYS A 91 -2.82 -35.91 -19.40
CA LYS A 91 -3.82 -36.61 -18.58
C LYS A 91 -5.18 -35.90 -18.64
N VAL A 92 -5.20 -34.57 -18.55
CA VAL A 92 -6.42 -33.75 -18.69
C VAL A 92 -6.97 -33.83 -20.11
N GLY A 93 -6.13 -33.73 -21.13
CA GLY A 93 -6.51 -33.85 -22.54
C GLY A 93 -7.05 -35.23 -22.89
N GLY A 94 -6.47 -36.31 -22.34
CA GLY A 94 -6.99 -37.66 -22.45
C GLY A 94 -8.36 -37.83 -21.80
N ASN A 95 -8.56 -37.26 -20.61
CA ASN A 95 -9.86 -37.25 -19.94
C ASN A 95 -10.89 -36.43 -20.72
N LEU A 96 -10.49 -35.32 -21.35
CA LEU A 96 -11.38 -34.47 -22.15
C LEU A 96 -11.79 -35.16 -23.47
N ALA A 97 -10.88 -35.89 -24.10
CA ALA A 97 -11.16 -36.68 -25.30
C ALA A 97 -12.13 -37.83 -24.99
N ALA A 98 -11.97 -38.49 -23.84
CA ALA A 98 -12.93 -39.48 -23.36
C ALA A 98 -14.31 -38.85 -23.11
N LEU A 99 -14.36 -37.68 -22.47
CA LEU A 99 -15.60 -36.95 -22.20
C LEU A 99 -16.31 -36.54 -23.50
N ARG A 100 -15.54 -36.04 -24.48
CA ARG A 100 -16.07 -35.65 -25.80
C ARG A 100 -16.63 -36.84 -26.56
N LYS A 101 -15.98 -38.01 -26.48
CA LYS A 101 -16.49 -39.25 -27.10
C LYS A 101 -17.80 -39.72 -26.46
N THR A 102 -17.93 -39.60 -25.13
CA THR A 102 -19.17 -39.89 -24.40
C THR A 102 -20.28 -38.89 -24.75
N GLN A 103 -19.93 -37.62 -24.96
CA GLN A 103 -20.88 -36.60 -25.40
C GLN A 103 -21.33 -36.81 -26.85
N GLU A 104 -20.43 -37.17 -27.75
CA GLU A 104 -20.76 -37.46 -29.14
C GLU A 104 -21.62 -38.73 -29.26
N SER A 105 -21.41 -39.75 -28.43
CA SER A 105 -22.29 -40.94 -28.41
C SER A 105 -23.68 -40.64 -27.86
N SER A 106 -23.80 -39.81 -26.81
CA SER A 106 -25.11 -39.45 -26.25
C SER A 106 -25.91 -38.55 -27.20
N VAL A 107 -25.25 -37.65 -27.93
CA VAL A 107 -25.89 -36.82 -28.95
C VAL A 107 -26.38 -37.67 -30.13
N ALA A 108 -25.61 -38.68 -30.56
CA ALA A 108 -26.04 -39.60 -31.61
C ALA A 108 -27.25 -40.45 -31.18
N GLU A 109 -27.23 -40.97 -29.95
CA GLU A 109 -28.34 -41.76 -29.39
C GLU A 109 -29.65 -40.95 -29.27
N ILE A 110 -29.56 -39.69 -28.84
CA ILE A 110 -30.71 -38.78 -28.78
C ILE A 110 -31.24 -38.47 -30.19
N ALA A 111 -30.35 -38.28 -31.17
CA ALA A 111 -30.75 -38.03 -32.54
C ALA A 111 -31.51 -39.24 -33.14
N ASP A 112 -31.06 -40.45 -32.86
CA ASP A 112 -31.73 -41.68 -33.30
C ASP A 112 -33.08 -41.88 -32.62
N GLN A 113 -33.19 -41.58 -31.30
CA GLN A 113 -34.49 -41.60 -30.61
C GLN A 113 -35.48 -40.60 -31.20
N ILE A 114 -35.04 -39.39 -31.53
CA ILE A 114 -35.90 -38.35 -32.13
C ILE A 114 -36.36 -38.78 -33.53
N GLN A 115 -35.46 -39.35 -34.35
CA GLN A 115 -35.85 -39.86 -35.66
C GLN A 115 -36.79 -41.07 -35.57
N TYR A 116 -36.56 -41.96 -34.60
CA TYR A 116 -37.46 -43.08 -34.34
C TYR A 116 -38.85 -42.59 -33.91
N GLY A 117 -38.92 -41.63 -32.98
CA GLY A 117 -40.16 -41.00 -32.55
C GLY A 117 -40.92 -40.33 -33.71
N ARG A 118 -40.23 -39.65 -34.63
CA ARG A 118 -40.85 -39.10 -35.84
C ARG A 118 -41.42 -40.18 -36.76
N LYS A 119 -40.71 -41.29 -36.98
CA LYS A 119 -41.19 -42.41 -37.82
C LYS A 119 -42.40 -43.11 -37.20
N VAL A 120 -42.39 -43.30 -35.88
CA VAL A 120 -43.53 -43.90 -35.16
C VAL A 120 -44.75 -42.99 -35.25
N ASN A 121 -44.59 -41.68 -35.01
CA ASN A 121 -45.68 -40.72 -35.17
C ASN A 121 -46.19 -40.66 -36.61
N GLN A 122 -45.32 -40.66 -37.60
CA GLN A 122 -45.73 -40.63 -39.01
C GLN A 122 -46.54 -41.88 -39.40
N LYS A 123 -46.14 -43.07 -38.92
CA LYS A 123 -46.93 -44.30 -39.11
C LYS A 123 -48.29 -44.21 -38.41
N PHE A 124 -48.31 -43.72 -37.17
CA PHE A 124 -49.53 -43.54 -36.39
C PHE A 124 -50.50 -42.61 -37.13
N PHE A 125 -50.03 -41.47 -37.63
CA PHE A 125 -50.85 -40.54 -38.40
C PHE A 125 -51.31 -41.13 -39.74
N SER A 126 -50.50 -41.92 -40.45
CA SER A 126 -50.94 -42.57 -41.68
C SER A 126 -52.01 -43.64 -41.46
N THR A 127 -51.92 -44.42 -40.38
CA THR A 127 -52.92 -45.45 -40.02
C THR A 127 -54.22 -44.80 -39.56
N VAL A 128 -54.14 -43.74 -38.76
CA VAL A 128 -55.31 -42.96 -38.33
C VAL A 128 -55.99 -42.27 -39.52
N THR A 129 -55.23 -41.82 -40.54
CA THR A 129 -55.82 -41.19 -41.73
C THR A 129 -56.55 -42.19 -42.63
N SER A 130 -56.19 -43.48 -42.63
CA SER A 130 -56.90 -44.50 -43.42
C SER A 130 -58.18 -45.02 -42.75
N GLU A 131 -58.24 -45.05 -41.42
CA GLU A 131 -59.40 -45.57 -40.68
C GLU A 131 -60.52 -44.51 -40.49
N ILE A 132 -60.19 -43.22 -40.63
CA ILE A 132 -61.13 -42.09 -40.42
C ILE A 132 -62.22 -41.95 -41.51
N ASN A 133 -62.11 -42.65 -42.64
CA ASN A 133 -63.12 -42.57 -43.71
C ASN A 133 -64.31 -43.55 -43.55
N GLU A 134 -64.25 -44.53 -42.64
CA GLU A 134 -65.37 -45.49 -42.44
C GLU A 134 -66.21 -45.21 -41.18
N ASP A 135 -65.63 -44.76 -40.05
CA ASP A 135 -66.36 -44.69 -38.77
C ASP A 135 -66.61 -43.28 -38.22
N LYS A 136 -67.05 -42.36 -39.08
CA LYS A 136 -67.28 -40.95 -38.73
C LYS A 136 -68.36 -40.73 -37.65
N GLN A 137 -69.27 -41.69 -37.41
CA GLN A 137 -70.33 -41.54 -36.40
C GLN A 137 -70.00 -42.14 -35.01
N GLU A 138 -69.29 -43.26 -34.93
CA GLU A 138 -68.81 -43.78 -33.62
C GLU A 138 -67.68 -42.88 -33.06
N ILE A 139 -66.82 -42.34 -33.92
CA ILE A 139 -65.73 -41.42 -33.53
C ILE A 139 -66.27 -40.14 -32.89
N LEU A 140 -67.43 -39.63 -33.31
CA LEU A 140 -68.03 -38.43 -32.71
C LEU A 140 -68.50 -38.65 -31.27
N GLN A 141 -69.09 -39.81 -30.95
CA GLN A 141 -69.47 -40.13 -29.57
C GLN A 141 -68.27 -40.45 -28.68
N VAL A 142 -67.26 -41.13 -29.22
CA VAL A 142 -66.01 -41.39 -28.49
C VAL A 142 -65.23 -40.09 -28.24
N LEU A 143 -65.18 -39.18 -29.21
CA LEU A 143 -64.56 -37.86 -29.04
C LEU A 143 -65.28 -37.00 -28.00
N GLU A 144 -66.62 -37.02 -27.94
CA GLU A 144 -67.34 -36.22 -26.95
C GLU A 144 -67.12 -36.74 -25.52
N ASN A 145 -67.04 -38.07 -25.37
CA ASN A 145 -66.71 -38.71 -24.09
C ASN A 145 -65.24 -38.50 -23.71
N GLN A 146 -64.32 -38.53 -24.68
CA GLN A 146 -62.92 -38.24 -24.47
C GLN A 146 -62.68 -36.75 -24.18
N GLU A 147 -63.42 -35.83 -24.80
CA GLU A 147 -63.39 -34.40 -24.49
C GLU A 147 -63.86 -34.13 -23.05
N LYS A 148 -64.93 -34.79 -22.60
CA LYS A 148 -65.40 -34.69 -21.20
C LYS A 148 -64.39 -35.29 -20.23
N ALA A 149 -63.78 -36.44 -20.56
CA ALA A 149 -62.76 -37.07 -19.74
C ALA A 149 -61.45 -36.26 -19.67
N THR A 150 -61.02 -35.69 -20.81
CA THR A 150 -59.83 -34.82 -20.89
C THR A 150 -60.06 -33.47 -20.22
N LYS A 151 -61.25 -32.86 -20.33
CA LYS A 151 -61.60 -31.64 -19.57
C LYS A 151 -61.60 -31.90 -18.07
N LYS A 152 -62.08 -33.06 -17.63
CA LYS A 152 -62.03 -33.45 -16.21
C LYS A 152 -60.60 -33.72 -15.75
N ALA A 153 -59.82 -34.49 -16.52
CA ALA A 153 -58.42 -34.76 -16.22
C ALA A 153 -57.56 -33.48 -16.27
N SER A 154 -57.84 -32.54 -17.17
CA SER A 154 -57.18 -31.24 -17.22
C SER A 154 -57.57 -30.38 -16.02
N SER A 155 -58.84 -30.38 -15.61
CA SER A 155 -59.28 -29.67 -14.41
C SER A 155 -58.62 -30.22 -13.14
N ASP A 156 -58.53 -31.55 -13.02
CA ASP A 156 -57.93 -32.23 -11.86
C ASP A 156 -56.40 -32.06 -11.83
N THR A 157 -55.74 -32.04 -13.00
CA THR A 157 -54.30 -31.75 -13.07
C THR A 157 -54.00 -30.28 -12.82
N ILE A 158 -54.83 -29.35 -13.31
CA ILE A 158 -54.69 -27.92 -13.02
C ILE A 158 -54.84 -27.67 -11.51
N SER A 159 -55.84 -28.24 -10.85
CA SER A 159 -56.02 -28.07 -9.40
C SER A 159 -54.88 -28.70 -8.57
N THR A 160 -54.37 -29.86 -9.01
CA THR A 160 -53.21 -30.50 -8.37
C THR A 160 -51.91 -29.72 -8.60
N ILE A 161 -51.77 -29.09 -9.76
CA ILE A 161 -50.64 -28.22 -10.06
C ILE A 161 -50.76 -26.94 -9.23
N GLU A 162 -51.91 -26.26 -9.20
CA GLU A 162 -52.11 -25.05 -8.40
C GLU A 162 -51.78 -25.29 -6.92
N THR A 163 -52.30 -26.37 -6.33
CA THR A 163 -52.02 -26.72 -4.92
C THR A 163 -50.55 -27.06 -4.65
N LYS A 164 -49.89 -27.82 -5.53
CA LYS A 164 -48.44 -28.08 -5.38
C LYS A 164 -47.59 -26.84 -5.63
N THR A 165 -48.05 -25.93 -6.49
CA THR A 165 -47.34 -24.68 -6.80
C THR A 165 -47.44 -23.70 -5.63
N THR A 166 -48.60 -23.61 -4.96
CA THR A 166 -48.76 -22.79 -3.75
C THR A 166 -47.95 -23.35 -2.59
N GLU A 167 -47.96 -24.66 -2.34
CA GLU A 167 -47.12 -25.29 -1.31
C GLU A 167 -45.61 -25.11 -1.58
N ALA A 168 -45.19 -25.20 -2.84
CA ALA A 168 -43.81 -24.95 -3.23
C ALA A 168 -43.44 -23.47 -3.05
N ALA A 169 -44.33 -22.55 -3.41
CA ALA A 169 -44.12 -21.11 -3.24
C ALA A 169 -43.99 -20.74 -1.75
N GLU A 170 -44.83 -21.30 -0.88
CA GLU A 170 -44.75 -21.07 0.57
C GLU A 170 -43.42 -21.60 1.17
N LYS A 171 -42.98 -22.80 0.76
CA LYS A 171 -41.68 -23.35 1.18
C LYS A 171 -40.51 -22.49 0.70
N VAL A 172 -40.55 -22.01 -0.53
CA VAL A 172 -39.51 -21.11 -1.07
C VAL A 172 -39.51 -19.78 -0.31
N PHE A 173 -40.68 -19.21 -0.03
CA PHE A 173 -40.81 -17.97 0.75
C PHE A 173 -40.27 -18.12 2.18
N ALA A 174 -40.57 -19.24 2.85
CA ALA A 174 -40.05 -19.54 4.17
C ALA A 174 -38.51 -19.68 4.18
N ASN A 175 -37.95 -20.31 3.14
CA ASN A 175 -36.49 -20.45 2.99
C ASN A 175 -35.81 -19.11 2.67
N LEU A 176 -36.41 -18.26 1.83
CA LEU A 176 -35.92 -16.91 1.55
C LEU A 176 -35.90 -16.05 2.81
N LYS A 177 -36.96 -16.11 3.62
CA LYS A 177 -37.02 -15.39 4.91
C LYS A 177 -35.93 -15.85 5.88
N LYS A 178 -35.63 -17.16 5.93
CA LYS A 178 -34.49 -17.69 6.70
C LYS A 178 -33.15 -17.18 6.16
N GLN A 179 -32.95 -17.16 4.85
CA GLN A 179 -31.73 -16.60 4.25
C GLN A 179 -31.58 -15.10 4.54
N GLU A 180 -32.64 -14.32 4.47
CA GLU A 180 -32.64 -12.89 4.82
C GLU A 180 -32.19 -12.67 6.27
N THR A 181 -32.72 -13.44 7.23
CA THR A 181 -32.28 -13.35 8.62
C THR A 181 -30.80 -13.72 8.81
N ALA A 182 -30.28 -14.70 8.07
CA ALA A 182 -28.87 -15.06 8.11
C ALA A 182 -27.96 -13.97 7.51
N ILE A 183 -28.38 -13.34 6.41
CA ILE A 183 -27.65 -12.24 5.77
C ILE A 183 -27.58 -11.02 6.70
N LEU A 184 -28.67 -10.69 7.41
CA LEU A 184 -28.68 -9.63 8.42
C LEU A 184 -27.71 -9.93 9.57
N GLY A 185 -27.64 -11.18 10.04
CA GLY A 185 -26.66 -11.59 11.04
C GLY A 185 -25.20 -11.40 10.59
N ILE A 186 -24.90 -11.77 9.34
CA ILE A 186 -23.57 -11.56 8.74
C ILE A 186 -23.24 -10.07 8.64
N LYS A 187 -24.22 -9.22 8.29
CA LYS A 187 -24.01 -7.77 8.22
C LYS A 187 -23.60 -7.20 9.58
N ASN A 188 -24.28 -7.58 10.66
CA ASN A 188 -23.96 -7.13 12.01
C ASN A 188 -22.56 -7.58 12.47
N LEU A 189 -22.18 -8.83 12.18
CA LEU A 189 -20.82 -9.34 12.45
C LEU A 189 -19.76 -8.58 11.66
N ASN A 190 -20.06 -8.18 10.43
CA ASN A 190 -19.15 -7.38 9.61
C ASN A 190 -18.97 -5.96 10.18
N GLU A 191 -20.03 -5.36 10.73
CA GLU A 191 -19.95 -4.06 11.41
C GLU A 191 -19.14 -4.15 12.72
N GLU A 192 -19.32 -5.21 13.51
CA GLU A 192 -18.56 -5.46 14.74
C GLU A 192 -17.07 -5.71 14.47
N THR A 193 -16.74 -6.49 13.43
CA THR A 193 -15.34 -6.69 13.03
C THR A 193 -14.71 -5.42 12.48
N ALA A 194 -15.46 -4.58 11.75
CA ALA A 194 -14.97 -3.29 11.27
C ALA A 194 -14.66 -2.31 12.40
N THR A 195 -15.45 -2.28 13.49
CA THR A 195 -15.15 -1.46 14.66
C THR A 195 -13.96 -2.00 15.45
N GLY A 196 -13.84 -3.33 15.61
CA GLY A 196 -12.67 -3.98 16.20
C GLY A 196 -11.36 -3.63 15.47
N LEU A 197 -11.36 -3.68 14.14
CA LEU A 197 -10.20 -3.32 13.32
C LEU A 197 -9.82 -1.84 13.45
N LYS A 198 -10.79 -0.93 13.58
CA LYS A 198 -10.53 0.50 13.81
C LYS A 198 -9.84 0.72 15.16
N ASN A 199 -10.28 0.03 16.21
CA ASN A 199 -9.67 0.12 17.53
C ASN A 199 -8.23 -0.42 17.52
N GLN A 200 -8.01 -1.59 16.91
CA GLN A 200 -6.65 -2.15 16.75
C GLN A 200 -5.72 -1.22 15.97
N LYS A 201 -6.22 -0.54 14.93
CA LYS A 201 -5.43 0.45 14.18
C LYS A 201 -5.03 1.63 15.08
N ALA A 202 -5.92 2.12 15.93
CA ALA A 202 -5.61 3.20 16.86
C ALA A 202 -4.55 2.79 17.90
N GLU A 203 -4.65 1.57 18.46
CA GLU A 203 -3.65 1.02 19.39
C GLU A 203 -2.27 0.88 18.72
N LEU A 204 -2.22 0.44 17.46
CA LEU A 204 -0.96 0.33 16.72
C LEU A 204 -0.30 1.69 16.47
N GLU A 205 -1.08 2.73 16.14
CA GLU A 205 -0.54 4.09 16.01
C GLU A 205 0.00 4.62 17.35
N GLU A 206 -0.66 4.31 18.48
CA GLU A 206 -0.15 4.67 19.81
C GLU A 206 1.18 3.95 20.13
N ILE A 207 1.28 2.64 19.83
CA ILE A 207 2.51 1.87 20.01
C ILE A 207 3.62 2.42 19.12
N ARG A 208 3.32 2.77 17.87
CA ARG A 208 4.28 3.37 16.94
C ARG A 208 4.88 4.67 17.50
N LEU A 209 4.04 5.57 18.01
CA LEU A 209 4.47 6.82 18.64
C LEU A 209 5.32 6.57 19.90
N LYS A 210 5.02 5.51 20.68
CA LYS A 210 5.85 5.11 21.82
C LYS A 210 7.21 4.58 21.38
N ILE A 211 7.29 3.81 20.30
CA ILE A 211 8.55 3.30 19.75
C ILE A 211 9.41 4.46 19.23
N GLU A 212 8.83 5.40 18.48
CA GLU A 212 9.55 6.57 17.97
C GLU A 212 10.16 7.40 19.11
N ARG A 213 9.40 7.62 20.19
CA ARG A 213 9.93 8.26 21.41
C ARG A 213 11.04 7.44 22.07
N ILE A 214 10.95 6.12 22.07
CA ILE A 214 12.01 5.25 22.62
C ILE A 214 13.26 5.28 21.73
N GLU A 215 13.09 5.28 20.41
CA GLU A 215 14.19 5.31 19.46
C GLU A 215 14.95 6.64 19.52
N GLU A 216 14.23 7.77 19.64
CA GLU A 216 14.83 9.08 19.95
C GLU A 216 15.63 9.07 21.26
N ASN A 217 15.24 8.24 22.23
CA ASN A 217 15.93 8.10 23.52
C ASN A 217 17.09 7.08 23.49
N ILE A 218 17.08 6.09 22.58
CA ILE A 218 18.05 4.97 22.54
C ILE A 218 19.10 5.15 21.46
N ALA A 219 18.78 5.77 20.32
CA ALA A 219 19.78 6.02 19.30
C ALA A 219 20.89 6.90 19.90
N PRO A 220 22.16 6.47 19.89
CA PRO A 220 23.25 7.25 20.43
C PRO A 220 23.29 8.56 19.65
N SER A 221 22.84 9.64 20.28
CA SER A 221 22.76 10.94 19.65
C SER A 221 24.14 11.27 19.10
N HIS A 222 24.26 11.29 17.78
CA HIS A 222 25.51 11.67 17.15
C HIS A 222 25.88 13.07 17.65
N PRO A 223 27.17 13.35 17.89
CA PRO A 223 27.59 14.68 18.28
C PRO A 223 27.08 15.68 17.25
N LYS A 224 26.48 16.77 17.73
CA LYS A 224 25.85 17.76 16.87
C LYS A 224 26.87 18.45 15.98
N LEU A 225 28.11 18.53 16.47
CA LEU A 225 29.25 19.11 15.78
C LEU A 225 30.37 18.07 15.66
N LYS A 226 31.00 18.00 14.48
CA LYS A 226 32.17 17.19 14.17
C LYS A 226 33.36 18.11 13.93
N SER A 227 34.57 17.57 14.04
CA SER A 227 35.80 18.33 13.80
C SER A 227 35.93 18.86 12.37
N VAL A 228 35.24 18.25 11.41
CA VAL A 228 35.26 18.62 9.98
C VAL A 228 34.17 19.62 9.61
N ASP A 229 33.25 19.93 10.53
CA ASP A 229 32.17 20.87 10.27
C ASP A 229 32.70 22.32 10.20
N ASN A 230 31.88 23.24 9.70
CA ASN A 230 32.31 24.62 9.50
C ASN A 230 32.29 25.39 10.83
N PRO A 231 33.20 26.35 11.06
CA PRO A 231 33.17 27.20 12.24
C PRO A 231 31.83 27.93 12.42
N GLU A 232 31.17 28.31 11.32
CA GLU A 232 29.87 28.98 11.32
C GLU A 232 28.72 28.13 11.94
N ASP A 233 28.90 26.81 12.09
CA ASP A 233 27.92 25.93 12.73
C ASP A 233 27.92 26.08 14.28
N ILE A 234 28.90 26.80 14.84
CA ILE A 234 28.97 27.15 16.26
C ILE A 234 28.16 28.42 16.51
N LYS A 235 27.23 28.37 17.48
CA LYS A 235 26.43 29.54 17.88
C LYS A 235 27.35 30.67 18.35
N GLY A 236 27.18 31.84 17.73
CA GLY A 236 28.04 33.02 17.95
C GLY A 236 29.01 33.31 16.80
N ILE A 237 29.24 32.34 15.90
CA ILE A 237 30.07 32.52 14.71
C ILE A 237 29.18 32.81 13.50
N GLY A 238 28.91 34.08 13.25
CA GLY A 238 28.21 34.50 12.04
C GLY A 238 29.10 34.47 10.79
N PRO A 239 28.53 34.58 9.57
CA PRO A 239 29.28 34.50 8.31
C PRO A 239 30.48 35.46 8.21
N ALA A 240 30.35 36.65 8.80
CA ALA A 240 31.44 37.62 8.81
C ALA A 240 32.60 37.18 9.70
N LEU A 241 32.34 36.55 10.86
CA LEU A 241 33.42 36.02 11.71
C LEU A 241 34.02 34.76 11.09
N GLY A 242 33.18 33.91 10.49
CA GLY A 242 33.64 32.74 9.74
C GLY A 242 34.59 33.10 8.59
N LYS A 243 34.34 34.21 7.88
CA LYS A 243 35.26 34.74 6.86
C LYS A 243 36.61 35.19 7.45
N GLU A 244 36.60 35.86 8.60
CA GLU A 244 37.81 36.29 9.32
C GLU A 244 38.63 35.06 9.77
N LEU A 245 37.98 34.06 10.36
CA LEU A 245 38.60 32.78 10.76
C LEU A 245 39.23 32.05 9.56
N ARG A 246 38.53 31.98 8.43
CA ARG A 246 39.08 31.38 7.20
C ARG A 246 40.29 32.14 6.66
N SER A 247 40.32 33.47 6.79
CA SER A 247 41.46 34.29 6.34
C SER A 247 42.74 34.05 7.16
N MET A 248 42.61 33.58 8.41
CA MET A 248 43.73 33.15 9.26
C MET A 248 44.02 31.64 9.17
N GLY A 249 43.37 30.92 8.25
CA GLY A 249 43.60 29.48 8.04
C GLY A 249 42.77 28.55 8.92
N VAL A 250 41.80 29.07 9.68
CA VAL A 250 40.85 28.26 10.47
C VAL A 250 39.63 27.99 9.59
N THR A 251 39.59 26.81 8.98
CA THR A 251 38.56 26.37 8.04
C THR A 251 37.59 25.34 8.61
N SER A 252 37.91 24.72 9.75
CA SER A 252 37.07 23.72 10.40
C SER A 252 36.96 23.93 11.91
N VAL A 253 35.94 23.32 12.53
CA VAL A 253 35.75 23.30 13.99
C VAL A 253 36.97 22.72 14.71
N GLY A 254 37.57 21.66 14.16
CA GLY A 254 38.77 21.04 14.73
C GLY A 254 39.95 22.01 14.76
N GLU A 255 40.16 22.77 13.69
CA GLU A 255 41.18 23.81 13.60
C GLU A 255 40.90 24.98 14.56
N LEU A 256 39.62 25.35 14.74
CA LEU A 256 39.24 26.40 15.68
C LEU A 256 39.58 26.01 17.12
N ILE A 257 39.36 24.76 17.51
CA ILE A 257 39.60 24.26 18.87
C ILE A 257 41.10 24.27 19.24
N ILE A 258 41.98 24.06 18.27
CA ILE A 258 43.45 24.03 18.49
C ILE A 258 44.12 25.39 18.28
N ALA A 259 43.43 26.34 17.65
CA ALA A 259 43.97 27.67 17.40
C ALA A 259 44.22 28.43 18.72
N ASP A 260 45.20 29.33 18.71
CA ASP A 260 45.48 30.17 19.88
C ASP A 260 44.38 31.25 20.04
N PRO A 261 43.67 31.30 21.17
CA PRO A 261 42.64 32.32 21.41
C PRO A 261 43.20 33.75 21.41
N GLU A 262 44.48 33.95 21.75
CA GLU A 262 45.12 35.27 21.65
C GLU A 262 45.23 35.71 20.18
N LEU A 263 45.70 34.82 19.31
CA LEU A 263 45.80 35.09 17.88
C LEU A 263 44.42 35.31 17.24
N ILE A 264 43.40 34.56 17.64
CA ILE A 264 42.02 34.79 17.18
C ILE A 264 41.58 36.20 17.61
N GLY A 265 41.83 36.58 18.87
CA GLY A 265 41.46 37.89 19.39
C GLY A 265 42.17 39.06 18.71
N GLU A 266 43.41 38.87 18.28
CA GLU A 266 44.18 39.89 17.55
C GLU A 266 43.81 40.03 16.07
N LYS A 267 43.44 38.93 15.42
CA LYS A 267 43.21 38.87 13.96
C LYS A 267 41.75 39.01 13.56
N THR A 268 40.84 38.90 14.51
CA THR A 268 39.39 38.97 14.28
C THR A 268 38.77 40.07 15.15
N ARG A 269 37.46 40.28 15.01
CA ARG A 269 36.74 41.26 15.83
C ARG A 269 36.34 40.79 17.24
N VAL A 270 36.63 39.54 17.61
CA VAL A 270 36.26 39.00 18.93
C VAL A 270 37.39 39.22 19.95
N SER A 271 37.06 39.31 21.24
CA SER A 271 38.08 39.35 22.29
C SER A 271 38.70 37.96 22.53
N LYS A 272 39.85 37.91 23.22
CA LYS A 272 40.45 36.64 23.69
C LYS A 272 39.44 35.80 24.48
N GLU A 273 38.74 36.42 25.44
CA GLU A 273 37.74 35.73 26.27
C GLU A 273 36.58 35.17 25.42
N MET A 274 36.13 35.93 24.42
CA MET A 274 35.09 35.45 23.51
C MET A 274 35.60 34.30 22.64
N ALA A 275 36.86 34.34 22.19
CA ALA A 275 37.49 33.24 21.47
C ALA A 275 37.56 31.96 22.33
N GLU A 276 37.95 32.08 23.60
CA GLU A 276 37.94 30.97 24.57
C GLU A 276 36.53 30.39 24.74
N ASN A 277 35.50 31.24 24.84
CA ASN A 277 34.11 30.80 24.96
C ASN A 277 33.61 30.10 23.69
N LEU A 278 33.99 30.57 22.50
CA LEU A 278 33.66 29.91 21.24
C LEU A 278 34.33 28.52 21.15
N GLN A 279 35.59 28.41 21.56
CA GLN A 279 36.30 27.13 21.63
C GLN A 279 35.67 26.17 22.65
N ALA A 280 35.29 26.66 23.84
CA ALA A 280 34.59 25.89 24.84
C ALA A 280 33.24 25.38 24.32
N SER A 281 32.45 26.26 23.69
CA SER A 281 31.18 25.90 23.07
C SER A 281 31.34 24.81 22.00
N ALA A 282 32.36 24.96 21.14
CA ALA A 282 32.69 23.96 20.11
C ALA A 282 33.03 22.60 20.73
N GLN A 283 33.94 22.56 21.72
CA GLN A 283 34.33 21.32 22.40
C GLN A 283 33.14 20.62 23.08
N LEU A 284 32.23 21.37 23.68
CA LEU A 284 31.05 20.83 24.35
C LEU A 284 30.01 20.33 23.36
N MET A 285 29.78 21.04 22.24
CA MET A 285 28.85 20.60 21.17
C MET A 285 29.34 19.36 20.41
N MET A 286 30.63 19.04 20.51
CA MET A 286 31.20 17.77 20.02
C MET A 286 30.90 16.59 20.95
N VAL A 287 30.30 16.81 22.13
CA VAL A 287 29.81 15.72 22.99
C VAL A 287 28.43 15.30 22.53
N SER A 288 28.24 14.00 22.32
CA SER A 288 26.95 13.39 21.95
C SER A 288 25.82 13.87 22.86
N GLY A 289 24.75 14.37 22.23
CA GLY A 289 23.53 14.82 22.91
C GLY A 289 23.61 16.20 23.56
N VAL A 290 24.72 16.94 23.41
CA VAL A 290 24.83 18.33 23.85
C VAL A 290 24.42 19.25 22.70
N SER A 291 23.29 19.94 22.87
CA SER A 291 22.87 20.99 21.94
C SER A 291 23.62 22.30 22.18
N SER A 292 23.38 23.31 21.34
CA SER A 292 24.00 24.63 21.51
C SER A 292 23.52 25.36 22.77
N SER A 293 22.23 25.23 23.13
CA SER A 293 21.70 25.77 24.39
C SER A 293 22.23 25.01 25.60
N ASP A 294 22.38 23.69 25.49
CA ASP A 294 23.01 22.88 26.55
C ASP A 294 24.49 23.29 26.77
N ALA A 295 25.23 23.58 25.69
CA ALA A 295 26.61 24.05 25.79
C ALA A 295 26.72 25.43 26.48
N GLU A 296 25.80 26.36 26.19
CA GLU A 296 25.72 27.66 26.88
C GLU A 296 25.45 27.48 28.38
N LEU A 297 24.49 26.62 28.74
CA LEU A 297 24.20 26.28 30.15
C LEU A 297 25.41 25.66 30.86
N LEU A 298 26.14 24.78 30.18
CA LEU A 298 27.35 24.14 30.72
C LEU A 298 28.46 25.17 30.97
N MET A 299 28.69 26.10 30.04
CA MET A 299 29.65 27.19 30.21
C MET A 299 29.28 28.10 31.39
N ASP A 300 28.00 28.47 31.51
CA ASP A 300 27.50 29.26 32.64
C ASP A 300 27.59 28.51 33.98
N ALA A 301 27.51 27.18 33.96
CA ALA A 301 27.77 26.34 35.13
C ALA A 301 29.27 26.22 35.48
N GLY A 302 30.14 26.85 34.69
CA GLY A 302 31.58 26.88 34.87
C GLY A 302 32.33 25.77 34.12
N VAL A 303 31.65 24.99 33.27
CA VAL A 303 32.26 23.89 32.51
C VAL A 303 32.80 24.42 31.19
N LYS A 304 34.13 24.48 31.04
CA LYS A 304 34.77 25.11 29.86
C LYS A 304 35.38 24.13 28.86
N SER A 305 35.42 22.83 29.17
CA SER A 305 36.01 21.83 28.27
C SER A 305 35.39 20.46 28.46
N ARG A 306 35.64 19.57 27.49
CA ARG A 306 35.25 18.16 27.59
C ARG A 306 35.89 17.48 28.82
N LYS A 307 37.15 17.79 29.13
CA LYS A 307 37.86 17.25 30.30
C LYS A 307 37.26 17.75 31.61
N ASP A 308 36.92 19.03 31.67
CA ASP A 308 36.25 19.63 32.82
C ASP A 308 34.90 18.94 33.06
N LEU A 309 34.10 18.76 32.01
CA LEU A 309 32.82 18.03 32.07
C LEU A 309 32.98 16.62 32.65
N THR A 310 34.00 15.86 32.24
CA THR A 310 34.26 14.51 32.79
C THR A 310 34.66 14.50 34.26
N SER A 311 35.16 15.63 34.78
CA SER A 311 35.67 15.77 36.14
C SER A 311 34.61 16.26 37.14
N GLN A 312 33.46 16.72 36.65
CA GLN A 312 32.37 17.22 37.50
C GLN A 312 31.63 16.09 38.22
N ASP A 313 31.18 16.35 39.46
CA ASP A 313 30.22 15.48 40.15
C ASP A 313 28.83 15.62 39.51
N MET A 314 28.23 14.48 39.14
CA MET A 314 26.94 14.42 38.43
C MET A 314 25.80 15.09 39.23
N ILE A 315 25.75 14.89 40.55
CA ILE A 315 24.67 15.42 41.39
C ILE A 315 24.83 16.94 41.58
N VAL A 316 26.06 17.40 41.78
CA VAL A 316 26.36 18.84 41.90
C VAL A 316 26.08 19.57 40.58
N LEU A 317 26.56 19.02 39.45
CA LEU A 317 26.36 19.64 38.14
C LEU A 317 24.88 19.67 37.75
N SER A 318 24.14 18.58 37.94
CA SER A 318 22.70 18.54 37.61
C SER A 318 21.88 19.53 38.43
N ARG A 319 22.22 19.74 39.71
CA ARG A 319 21.57 20.77 40.54
C ARG A 319 21.85 22.18 40.02
N LYS A 320 23.11 22.50 39.70
CA LYS A 320 23.50 23.80 39.15
C LYS A 320 22.80 24.09 37.82
N LEU A 321 22.84 23.13 36.89
CA LEU A 321 22.21 23.24 35.58
C LEU A 321 20.69 23.42 35.69
N ARG A 322 20.03 22.74 36.63
CA ARG A 322 18.58 22.90 36.84
C ARG A 322 18.22 24.32 37.25
N GLU A 323 18.97 24.93 38.16
CA GLU A 323 18.70 26.31 38.59
C GLU A 323 18.96 27.32 37.45
N LEU A 324 20.05 27.16 36.69
CA LEU A 324 20.32 27.98 35.51
C LEU A 324 19.26 27.79 34.42
N ALA A 325 18.84 26.56 34.15
CA ALA A 325 17.84 26.24 33.15
C ALA A 325 16.46 26.85 33.48
N LYS A 326 16.08 26.95 34.76
CA LYS A 326 14.87 27.68 35.17
C LYS A 326 14.93 29.15 34.77
N ILE A 327 16.06 29.81 35.06
CA ILE A 327 16.29 31.22 34.68
C ILE A 327 16.21 31.39 33.16
N TYR A 328 16.83 30.47 32.41
CA TYR A 328 16.79 30.48 30.94
C TYR A 328 15.38 30.26 30.39
N ALA A 329 14.59 29.38 31.02
CA ALA A 329 13.21 29.14 30.63
C ALA A 329 12.31 30.35 30.93
N GLU A 330 12.54 31.06 32.03
CA GLU A 330 11.85 32.32 32.36
C GLU A 330 12.21 33.45 31.38
N GLN A 331 13.44 33.47 30.88
CA GLN A 331 13.89 34.39 29.83
C GLN A 331 13.43 33.99 28.41
N GLY A 332 12.81 32.82 28.24
CA GLY A 332 12.41 32.29 26.94
C GLY A 332 13.59 31.84 26.05
N LYS A 333 14.78 31.63 26.62
CA LYS A 333 15.95 31.13 25.88
C LYS A 333 15.87 29.63 25.56
N ILE A 334 15.21 28.86 26.43
CA ILE A 334 14.99 27.41 26.27
C ILE A 334 13.55 27.07 26.64
N SER A 335 13.02 25.97 26.10
CA SER A 335 11.69 25.49 26.49
C SER A 335 11.73 24.75 27.84
N LYS A 336 10.60 24.69 28.57
CA LYS A 336 10.52 23.92 29.83
C LYS A 336 10.83 22.43 29.66
N ALA A 337 10.60 21.89 28.47
CA ALA A 337 10.91 20.51 28.13
C ALA A 337 12.41 20.27 27.89
N GLU A 338 13.19 21.32 27.64
CA GLU A 338 14.64 21.25 27.41
C GLU A 338 15.47 21.29 28.70
N ILE A 339 14.83 21.43 29.87
CA ILE A 339 15.53 21.41 31.16
C ILE A 339 16.24 20.06 31.32
N PRO A 340 17.57 20.03 31.44
CA PRO A 340 18.32 18.78 31.45
C PRO A 340 18.00 17.96 32.71
N THR A 341 17.62 16.70 32.49
CA THR A 341 17.42 15.74 33.59
C THR A 341 18.77 15.18 34.07
N ILE A 342 18.77 14.52 35.24
CA ILE A 342 20.00 13.93 35.78
C ILE A 342 20.57 12.83 34.88
N GLU A 343 19.69 12.10 34.18
CA GLU A 343 20.04 11.07 33.21
C GLU A 343 20.74 11.71 31.99
N LYS A 344 20.22 12.84 31.49
CA LYS A 344 20.83 13.59 30.38
C LYS A 344 22.24 14.08 30.75
N VAL A 345 22.40 14.63 31.96
CA VAL A 345 23.71 15.08 32.47
C VAL A 345 24.68 13.91 32.63
N SER A 346 24.22 12.78 33.19
CA SER A 346 25.01 11.53 33.29
C SER A 346 25.48 11.04 31.93
N TYR A 347 24.59 11.09 30.93
CA TYR A 347 24.89 10.73 29.55
C TYR A 347 25.97 11.65 28.95
N TRP A 348 25.90 12.96 29.15
CA TRP A 348 26.94 13.89 28.68
C TRP A 348 28.30 13.61 29.32
N ILE A 349 28.36 13.41 30.64
CA ILE A 349 29.61 13.09 31.35
C ILE A 349 30.22 11.79 30.82
N ARG A 350 29.39 10.76 30.55
CA ARG A 350 29.85 9.48 30.01
C ARG A 350 30.41 9.62 28.59
N ASN A 351 29.73 10.36 27.71
CA ASN A 351 30.18 10.56 26.32
C ASN A 351 31.32 11.58 26.20
N ALA A 352 31.56 12.38 27.25
CA ALA A 352 32.70 13.27 27.32
C ALA A 352 34.02 12.52 27.62
N ARG A 353 33.98 11.26 28.05
CA ARG A 353 35.19 10.40 28.15
C ARG A 353 35.60 9.92 26.76
#